data_AF-A0A9P4Y7B4-F1
#
_entry.id   AF-A0A9P4Y7B4-F1
#
_cell.length_a   1.000
_cell.length_b   1.000
_cell.length_c   1.000
_cell.angle_alpha   90.00
_cell.angle_beta   90.00
_cell.angle_gamma   90.00
#
_symmetry.space_group_name_H-M   'P 1'
#
loop_
_entity.id
_entity.type
_entity.pdbx_description
1 polymer ?
#
loop_
_entity_poly.entity_id
_entity_poly.type
_entity_poly.pdbx_seq_one_letter_code
_entity_poly.pdbx_strand_id
1 'polypeptide(L)'
;MGTYYMYFPFLTCEVKCGAAALDVADRQNAHSMTLAVRAVAELFRAVKREGEIHRQILAFSISHDHRSVRIYGHYPVMDGKKTKYYRHPIHEFSFTALDGKEKWTAYRFTKNVYDTWMPAHFKNICSAINQLPANLDFDVLSLSETGLSQDLESHHLSQLDADTVSLPVEQDSHSGDAGQEKGTPSTSFTDPGAAKRRKGRK
;
A
#
# COMPACT_ATOMS: atom_id res chain seq x y z
N MET A 1 -0.60 -2.12 -0.40
CA MET A 1 -0.13 -3.15 0.55
C MET A 1 0.40 -2.49 1.81
N GLY A 2 -0.14 -2.83 2.98
CA GLY A 2 0.50 -2.60 4.28
C GLY A 2 0.98 -3.94 4.82
N THR A 3 2.16 -3.99 5.43
CA THR A 3 2.65 -5.19 6.13
C THR A 3 2.29 -5.10 7.61
N TYR A 4 2.35 -6.21 8.33
CA TYR A 4 2.14 -6.21 9.79
C TYR A 4 3.21 -5.41 10.56
N TYR A 5 4.30 -5.01 9.88
CA TYR A 5 5.34 -4.12 10.41
C TYR A 5 5.06 -2.62 10.17
N MET A 6 4.01 -2.27 9.41
CA MET A 6 3.69 -0.86 9.12
C MET A 6 2.76 -0.28 10.17
N TYR A 7 3.28 0.60 11.02
CA TYR A 7 2.50 1.37 11.98
C TYR A 7 2.11 2.73 11.39
N PHE A 8 0.83 3.09 11.53
CA PHE A 8 0.27 4.36 11.04
C PHE A 8 0.61 4.69 9.57
N PRO A 9 0.28 3.81 8.60
CA PRO A 9 0.49 4.12 7.19
C PRO A 9 -0.34 5.34 6.78
N PHE A 10 0.21 6.27 6.01
CA PHE A 10 -0.45 7.54 5.67
C PHE A 10 -0.61 7.77 4.15
N LEU A 11 -0.14 6.83 3.32
CA LEU A 11 -0.25 6.91 1.87
C LEU A 11 -0.53 5.54 1.28
N THR A 12 -1.55 5.43 0.43
CA THR A 12 -1.73 4.27 -0.46
C THR A 12 -1.77 4.68 -1.92
N CYS A 13 -1.24 3.81 -2.77
CA CYS A 13 -1.25 3.97 -4.20
C CYS A 13 -1.79 2.68 -4.83
N GLU A 14 -2.84 2.79 -5.63
CA GLU A 14 -3.43 1.65 -6.33
C GLU A 14 -3.40 1.91 -7.83
N VAL A 15 -2.85 0.93 -8.57
CA VAL A 15 -2.76 0.94 -10.02
C VAL A 15 -3.72 -0.07 -10.57
N LYS A 16 -4.54 0.32 -11.55
CA LYS A 16 -5.50 -0.58 -12.18
C LYS A 16 -5.47 -0.41 -13.69
N CYS A 17 -5.90 -1.45 -14.41
CA CYS A 17 -6.05 -1.46 -15.86
C CYS A 17 -7.47 -1.93 -16.21
N GLY A 18 -8.10 -1.33 -17.24
CA GLY A 18 -9.45 -1.67 -17.69
C GLY A 18 -10.52 -0.58 -17.44
N ALA A 19 -11.73 -0.78 -17.95
CA ALA A 19 -12.76 0.27 -18.04
C ALA A 19 -13.34 0.74 -16.68
N ALA A 20 -13.39 -0.13 -15.66
CA ALA A 20 -13.88 0.17 -14.30
C ALA A 20 -12.75 0.22 -13.25
N ALA A 21 -11.51 0.36 -13.72
CA ALA A 21 -10.28 0.20 -12.95
C ALA A 21 -10.18 1.19 -11.76
N LEU A 22 -10.45 2.47 -12.00
CA LEU A 22 -10.22 3.51 -10.98
C LEU A 22 -11.21 3.44 -9.83
N ASP A 23 -12.47 3.07 -10.06
CA ASP A 23 -13.46 2.97 -8.98
C ASP A 23 -13.18 1.77 -8.05
N VAL A 24 -12.49 0.74 -8.56
CA VAL A 24 -11.96 -0.35 -7.72
C VAL A 24 -10.77 0.14 -6.90
N ALA A 25 -9.81 0.84 -7.52
CA ALA A 25 -8.68 1.45 -6.82
C ALA A 25 -9.14 2.39 -5.70
N ASP A 26 -10.11 3.26 -6.00
CA ASP A 26 -10.68 4.23 -5.07
C ASP A 26 -11.33 3.56 -3.85
N ARG A 27 -11.99 2.42 -4.03
CA ARG A 27 -12.60 1.65 -2.94
C ARG A 27 -11.55 0.97 -2.07
N GLN A 28 -10.54 0.36 -2.68
CA GLN A 28 -9.45 -0.29 -1.95
C GLN A 28 -8.64 0.74 -1.15
N ASN A 29 -8.28 1.84 -1.78
CA ASN A 29 -7.64 2.98 -1.13
C ASN A 29 -8.48 3.54 0.01
N ALA A 30 -9.79 3.76 -0.19
CA ALA A 30 -10.67 4.26 0.86
C ALA A 30 -10.75 3.31 2.06
N HIS A 31 -10.81 1.99 1.81
CA HIS A 31 -10.80 1.00 2.87
C HIS A 31 -9.49 1.05 3.69
N SER A 32 -8.34 0.96 3.03
CA SER A 32 -7.03 0.99 3.70
C SER A 32 -6.78 2.30 4.45
N MET A 33 -7.12 3.44 3.85
CA MET A 33 -6.94 4.74 4.50
C MET A 33 -7.95 4.98 5.62
N THR A 34 -9.14 4.39 5.57
CA THR A 34 -10.06 4.42 6.72
C THR A 34 -9.46 3.71 7.93
N LEU A 35 -8.84 2.54 7.75
CA LEU A 35 -8.17 1.82 8.84
C LEU A 35 -6.99 2.62 9.42
N ALA A 36 -6.18 3.23 8.55
CA ALA A 36 -5.08 4.10 8.97
C ALA A 36 -5.56 5.32 9.78
N VAL A 37 -6.52 6.07 9.24
CA VAL A 37 -7.10 7.25 9.89
C VAL A 37 -7.78 6.87 11.20
N ARG A 38 -8.43 5.70 11.25
CA ARG A 38 -9.02 5.15 12.47
C ARG A 38 -7.98 4.91 13.56
N ALA A 39 -6.85 4.29 13.22
CA ALA A 39 -5.78 4.04 14.19
C ALA A 39 -5.27 5.34 14.81
N VAL A 40 -5.03 6.39 14.01
CA VAL A 40 -4.64 7.71 14.51
C VAL A 40 -5.76 8.33 15.36
N ALA A 41 -7.03 8.20 14.93
CA ALA A 41 -8.16 8.75 15.67
C ALA A 41 -8.36 8.10 17.04
N GLU A 42 -8.19 6.79 17.14
CA GLU A 42 -8.25 6.04 18.40
C GLU A 42 -7.09 6.42 19.32
N LEU A 43 -5.86 6.55 18.79
CA LEU A 43 -4.71 7.06 19.54
C LEU A 43 -4.98 8.43 20.15
N PHE A 44 -5.42 9.40 19.35
CA PHE A 44 -5.67 10.76 19.82
C PHE A 44 -6.84 10.82 20.82
N ARG A 45 -7.84 9.96 20.67
CA ARG A 45 -8.93 9.85 21.63
C ARG A 45 -8.49 9.25 22.96
N ALA A 46 -7.59 8.27 22.95
CA ALA A 46 -7.05 7.68 24.16
C ALA A 46 -6.34 8.73 25.05
N VAL A 47 -5.76 9.76 24.43
CA VAL A 47 -5.11 10.87 25.12
C VAL A 47 -5.95 12.15 25.18
N LYS A 48 -7.26 12.08 24.89
CA LYS A 48 -8.21 13.21 24.95
C LYS A 48 -7.84 14.42 24.07
N ARG A 49 -7.21 14.16 22.93
CA ARG A 49 -6.75 15.15 21.94
C ARG A 49 -7.49 15.04 20.60
N GLU A 50 -8.67 14.41 20.58
CA GLU A 50 -9.46 14.22 19.35
C GLU A 50 -9.82 15.52 18.61
N GLY A 51 -9.87 16.66 19.32
CA GLY A 51 -10.12 17.97 18.71
C GLY A 51 -9.04 18.41 17.75
N GLU A 52 -7.78 17.99 17.95
CA GLU A 52 -6.64 18.37 17.11
C GLU A 52 -6.71 17.74 15.71
N ILE A 53 -7.38 16.60 15.60
CA ILE A 53 -7.48 15.82 14.36
C ILE A 53 -8.86 15.90 13.72
N HIS A 54 -9.85 16.53 14.37
CA HIS A 54 -11.19 16.70 13.83
C HIS A 54 -11.12 17.44 12.48
N ARG A 55 -11.58 16.76 11.41
CA ARG A 55 -11.57 17.25 10.02
C ARG A 55 -10.18 17.55 9.46
N GLN A 56 -9.11 17.08 10.09
CA GLN A 56 -7.75 17.18 9.54
C GLN A 56 -7.45 15.99 8.64
N ILE A 57 -6.79 16.26 7.51
CA ILE A 57 -6.31 15.17 6.64
C ILE A 57 -5.17 14.45 7.35
N LEU A 58 -5.36 13.15 7.59
CA LEU A 58 -4.40 12.29 8.28
C LEU A 58 -3.78 11.22 7.36
N ALA A 59 -4.30 11.07 6.15
CA ALA A 59 -3.75 10.15 5.16
C ALA A 59 -4.15 10.56 3.75
N PHE A 60 -3.43 10.05 2.75
CA PHE A 60 -3.66 10.33 1.35
C PHE A 60 -3.79 9.03 0.55
N SER A 61 -4.50 9.09 -0.57
CA SER A 61 -4.47 7.99 -1.53
C SER A 61 -4.39 8.48 -2.95
N ILE A 62 -3.69 7.71 -3.78
CA ILE A 62 -3.57 7.93 -5.22
C ILE A 62 -4.10 6.70 -5.96
N SER A 63 -5.09 6.90 -6.81
CA SER A 63 -5.57 5.89 -7.75
C SER A 63 -5.10 6.27 -9.14
N HIS A 64 -4.50 5.35 -9.90
CA HIS A 64 -4.12 5.65 -11.27
C HIS A 64 -4.29 4.47 -12.23
N ASP A 65 -4.45 4.81 -13.50
CA ASP A 65 -4.44 3.87 -14.62
C ASP A 65 -3.44 4.34 -15.69
N HIS A 66 -3.55 3.81 -16.91
CA HIS A 66 -2.69 4.15 -18.04
C HIS A 66 -2.77 5.63 -18.49
N ARG A 67 -3.72 6.42 -17.97
CA ARG A 67 -3.99 7.79 -18.45
C ARG A 67 -4.31 8.80 -17.34
N SER A 68 -4.95 8.37 -16.27
CA SER A 68 -5.62 9.24 -15.30
C SER A 68 -5.13 8.98 -13.88
N VAL A 69 -5.14 10.02 -13.06
CA VAL A 69 -4.79 9.99 -11.65
C VAL A 69 -5.92 10.67 -10.85
N ARG A 70 -6.29 10.07 -9.72
CA ARG A 70 -7.17 10.67 -8.71
C ARG A 70 -6.45 10.68 -7.36
N ILE A 71 -6.40 11.84 -6.72
CA ILE A 71 -5.75 12.06 -5.42
C ILE A 71 -6.81 12.45 -4.41
N TYR A 72 -6.81 11.76 -3.27
CA TYR A 72 -7.74 12.01 -2.16
C TYR A 72 -6.98 12.24 -0.85
N GLY A 73 -7.52 13.10 0.00
CA GLY A 73 -7.16 13.20 1.42
C GLY A 73 -8.24 12.53 2.27
N HIS A 74 -7.84 11.81 3.32
CA HIS A 74 -8.73 11.07 4.23
C HIS A 74 -8.67 11.67 5.62
N TYR A 75 -9.83 11.83 6.25
CA TYR A 75 -9.95 12.55 7.52
C TYR A 75 -11.07 11.98 8.41
N PRO A 76 -10.94 12.07 9.74
CA PRO A 76 -12.00 11.74 10.67
C PRO A 76 -12.88 12.96 10.96
N VAL A 77 -14.15 12.71 11.25
CA VAL A 77 -15.09 13.66 11.84
C VAL A 77 -15.51 13.10 13.19
N MET A 78 -15.09 13.78 14.24
CA MET A 78 -15.37 13.43 15.63
C MET A 78 -16.69 14.08 16.07
N ASP A 79 -17.64 13.27 16.53
CA ASP A 79 -18.95 13.70 17.05
C ASP A 79 -19.20 12.99 18.39
N GLY A 80 -18.73 13.62 19.47
CA GLY A 80 -18.70 13.02 20.81
C GLY A 80 -17.96 11.68 20.80
N LYS A 81 -18.69 10.59 21.11
CA LYS A 81 -18.14 9.22 21.12
C LYS A 81 -18.08 8.57 19.74
N LYS A 82 -18.71 9.14 18.71
CA LYS A 82 -18.75 8.56 17.36
C LYS A 82 -17.68 9.21 16.50
N THR A 83 -17.00 8.39 15.70
CA THR A 83 -16.08 8.85 14.67
C THR A 83 -16.57 8.35 13.32
N LYS A 84 -16.68 9.26 12.35
CA LYS A 84 -16.96 8.94 10.95
C LYS A 84 -15.73 9.26 10.11
N TYR A 85 -15.53 8.52 9.05
CA TYR A 85 -14.36 8.66 8.18
C TYR A 85 -14.82 9.08 6.78
N TYR A 86 -14.11 10.06 6.23
CA TYR A 86 -14.46 10.66 4.94
C TYR A 86 -13.20 10.82 4.09
N ARG A 87 -13.42 10.97 2.78
CA ARG A 87 -12.39 11.38 1.83
C ARG A 87 -12.79 12.67 1.15
N HIS A 88 -11.80 13.49 0.81
CA HIS A 88 -11.92 14.72 0.05
C HIS A 88 -11.13 14.57 -1.28
N PRO A 89 -11.76 14.78 -2.44
CA PRO A 89 -11.04 14.85 -3.72
C PRO A 89 -10.10 16.07 -3.72
N ILE A 90 -8.79 15.82 -3.78
CA ILE A 90 -7.77 16.88 -3.87
C ILE A 90 -7.58 17.26 -5.32
N HIS A 91 -7.40 16.26 -6.20
CA HIS A 91 -7.22 16.50 -7.62
C HIS A 91 -7.53 15.25 -8.45
N GLU A 92 -8.13 15.44 -9.62
CA GLU A 92 -8.35 14.39 -10.62
C GLU A 92 -7.92 14.93 -11.99
N PHE A 93 -7.05 14.21 -12.70
CA PHE A 93 -6.47 14.70 -13.95
C PHE A 93 -5.99 13.56 -14.85
N SER A 94 -5.76 13.88 -16.13
CA SER A 94 -5.07 13.00 -17.07
C SER A 94 -3.62 13.45 -17.27
N PHE A 95 -2.67 12.55 -17.04
CA PHE A 95 -1.24 12.85 -17.13
C PHE A 95 -0.67 12.73 -18.55
N THR A 96 -1.46 12.22 -19.50
CA THR A 96 -1.11 12.16 -20.93
C THR A 96 -1.81 13.25 -21.76
N ALA A 97 -2.78 13.96 -21.18
CA ALA A 97 -3.46 15.08 -21.83
C ALA A 97 -2.53 16.29 -21.97
N LEU A 98 -2.84 17.16 -22.94
CA LEU A 98 -2.14 18.44 -23.16
C LEU A 98 -0.61 18.29 -23.23
N ASP A 99 -0.15 17.31 -24.01
CA ASP A 99 1.28 16.99 -24.17
C ASP A 99 1.99 16.69 -22.84
N GLY A 100 1.28 16.06 -21.90
CA GLY A 100 1.83 15.67 -20.61
C GLY A 100 2.04 16.82 -19.64
N LYS A 101 1.26 17.91 -19.74
CA LYS A 101 1.31 19.06 -18.82
C LYS A 101 1.34 18.64 -17.33
N GLU A 102 0.54 17.65 -16.95
CA GLU A 102 0.41 17.16 -15.56
C GLU A 102 1.26 15.91 -15.27
N LYS A 103 2.19 15.55 -16.15
CA LYS A 103 2.97 14.30 -16.07
C LYS A 103 3.67 14.08 -14.72
N TRP A 104 4.13 15.17 -14.09
CA TRP A 104 4.89 15.12 -12.84
C TRP A 104 4.07 15.45 -11.59
N THR A 105 2.77 15.72 -11.73
CA THR A 105 1.95 16.24 -10.62
C THR A 105 1.80 15.23 -9.49
N ALA A 106 1.50 13.97 -9.78
CA ALA A 106 1.40 12.92 -8.77
C ALA A 106 2.75 12.66 -8.07
N TYR A 107 3.85 12.67 -8.82
CA TYR A 107 5.20 12.51 -8.27
C TYR A 107 5.56 13.64 -7.30
N ARG A 108 5.36 14.90 -7.71
CA ARG A 108 5.62 16.07 -6.86
C ARG A 108 4.74 16.07 -5.62
N PHE A 109 3.46 15.70 -5.77
CA PHE A 109 2.55 15.54 -4.64
C PHE A 109 3.10 14.51 -3.63
N THR A 110 3.44 13.31 -4.07
CA THR A 110 4.01 12.26 -3.21
C THR A 110 5.29 12.72 -2.53
N LYS A 111 6.20 13.38 -3.26
CA LYS A 111 7.42 13.95 -2.65
C LYS A 111 7.07 14.95 -1.55
N ASN A 112 6.14 15.87 -1.77
CA ASN A 112 5.71 16.83 -0.74
C ASN A 112 5.03 16.16 0.46
N VAL A 113 4.29 15.06 0.25
CA VAL A 113 3.73 14.27 1.35
C VAL A 113 4.85 13.77 2.26
N TYR A 114 5.92 13.21 1.71
CA TYR A 114 7.05 12.70 2.50
C TYR A 114 7.96 13.80 3.05
N ASP A 115 8.30 14.80 2.24
CA ASP A 115 9.32 15.79 2.57
C ASP A 115 8.78 16.89 3.49
N THR A 116 7.48 17.21 3.40
CA THR A 116 6.86 18.34 4.12
C THR A 116 5.81 17.90 5.14
N TRP A 117 4.84 17.09 4.72
CA TRP A 117 3.69 16.77 5.57
C TRP A 117 3.99 15.67 6.60
N MET A 118 4.65 14.58 6.17
CA MET A 118 4.93 13.40 6.99
C MET A 118 5.73 13.71 8.26
N PRO A 119 6.79 14.55 8.25
CA PRO A 119 7.55 14.85 9.46
C PRO A 119 6.71 15.50 10.55
N ALA A 120 5.80 16.40 10.17
CA ALA A 120 4.87 17.03 11.10
C ALA A 120 3.85 16.02 11.64
N HIS A 121 3.30 15.16 10.78
CA HIS A 121 2.37 14.10 11.19
C HIS A 121 3.03 13.09 12.14
N PHE A 122 4.26 12.67 11.85
CA PHE A 122 5.05 11.78 12.69
C PHE A 122 5.29 12.38 14.08
N LYS A 123 5.70 13.65 14.15
CA LYS A 123 5.88 14.35 15.43
C LYS A 123 4.58 14.40 16.25
N ASN A 124 3.45 14.63 15.58
CA ASN A 124 2.14 14.64 16.24
C ASN A 124 1.76 13.26 16.80
N ILE A 125 2.00 12.19 16.05
CA ILE A 125 1.81 10.81 16.52
C ILE A 125 2.70 10.51 17.72
N CYS A 126 4.01 10.78 17.65
CA CYS A 126 4.93 10.56 18.77
C CYS A 126 4.52 11.35 20.01
N SER A 127 4.06 12.60 19.83
CA SER A 127 3.54 13.43 20.91
C SER A 127 2.33 12.79 21.60
N ALA A 128 1.41 12.18 20.84
CA ALA A 128 0.28 11.46 21.41
C ALA A 128 0.72 10.16 22.10
N ILE A 129 1.61 9.37 21.50
CA ILE A 129 2.15 8.14 22.08
C ILE A 129 2.81 8.41 23.44
N ASN A 130 3.61 9.47 23.55
CA ASN A 130 4.29 9.82 24.80
C ASN A 130 3.35 10.22 25.95
N GLN A 131 2.07 10.45 25.66
CA GLN A 131 1.05 10.79 26.66
C GLN A 131 0.13 9.60 26.98
N LEU A 132 0.36 8.44 26.35
CA LEU A 132 -0.39 7.24 26.66
C LEU A 132 -0.11 6.80 28.11
N PRO A 133 -1.15 6.47 28.90
CA PRO A 133 -0.94 5.92 30.22
C PRO A 133 -0.25 4.54 30.13
N ALA A 134 0.63 4.25 31.09
CA ALA A 134 1.38 2.99 31.13
C ALA A 134 0.48 1.74 31.24
N ASN A 135 -0.77 1.90 31.68
CA ASN A 135 -1.73 0.84 31.96
C ASN A 135 -2.93 0.89 31.01
N LEU A 136 -2.69 1.02 29.69
CA LEU A 136 -3.77 0.96 28.72
C LEU A 136 -4.30 -0.45 28.59
N ASP A 137 -5.54 -0.64 29.03
CA ASP A 137 -6.33 -1.82 28.69
C ASP A 137 -6.88 -1.64 27.28
N PHE A 138 -6.16 -2.17 26.30
CA PHE A 138 -6.68 -2.31 24.95
C PHE A 138 -7.62 -3.50 24.96
N ASP A 139 -8.85 -3.26 25.39
CA ASP A 139 -9.95 -4.20 25.17
C ASP A 139 -10.10 -4.33 23.65
N VAL A 140 -9.37 -5.30 23.07
CA VAL A 140 -9.50 -5.67 21.67
C VAL A 140 -10.90 -6.26 21.58
N LEU A 141 -11.86 -5.43 21.18
CA LEU A 141 -13.14 -5.90 20.68
C LEU A 141 -12.77 -6.92 19.60
N SER A 142 -12.92 -8.19 19.93
CA SER A 142 -12.64 -9.30 19.04
C SER A 142 -13.31 -8.96 17.72
N LEU A 143 -12.47 -8.67 16.72
CA LEU A 143 -12.92 -8.44 15.37
C LEU A 143 -13.61 -9.75 15.02
N SER A 144 -14.94 -9.80 15.12
CA SER A 144 -15.71 -10.99 14.79
C SER A 144 -15.20 -11.43 13.43
N GLU A 145 -14.63 -12.63 13.39
CA GLU A 145 -13.97 -13.18 12.22
C GLU A 145 -14.94 -13.08 11.04
N THR A 146 -14.80 -12.03 10.23
CA THR A 146 -15.26 -12.09 8.86
C THR A 146 -14.37 -13.18 8.25
N GLY A 147 -14.96 -14.30 7.86
CA GLY A 147 -14.33 -15.58 7.49
C GLY A 147 -13.36 -15.57 6.30
N LEU A 148 -12.55 -14.52 6.17
CA LEU A 148 -11.44 -14.35 5.23
C LEU A 148 -10.09 -14.72 5.86
N SER A 149 -10.00 -14.85 7.20
CA SER A 149 -8.73 -15.18 7.87
C SER A 149 -8.31 -16.65 7.71
N GLN A 150 -9.28 -17.55 7.52
CA GLN A 150 -9.01 -18.99 7.44
C GLN A 150 -8.34 -19.42 6.13
N ASP A 151 -8.44 -18.60 5.08
CA ASP A 151 -7.89 -18.94 3.75
C ASP A 151 -6.41 -18.55 3.60
N LEU A 152 -5.87 -17.74 4.51
CA LEU A 152 -4.46 -17.31 4.45
C LEU A 152 -3.52 -18.25 5.23
N GLU A 153 -4.00 -18.89 6.30
CA GLU A 153 -3.21 -19.84 7.10
C GLU A 153 -3.03 -21.20 6.40
N SER A 154 -4.01 -21.61 5.58
CA SER A 154 -3.98 -22.90 4.87
C SER A 154 -2.87 -22.98 3.82
N HIS A 155 -2.44 -21.85 3.25
CA HIS A 155 -1.41 -21.81 2.22
C HIS A 155 0.03 -21.77 2.75
N HIS A 156 0.24 -21.41 4.02
CA HIS A 156 1.59 -21.29 4.60
C HIS A 156 2.09 -22.61 5.22
N LEU A 157 1.19 -23.52 5.60
CA LEU A 157 1.55 -24.79 6.26
C LEU A 157 1.86 -25.94 5.28
N SER A 158 1.52 -25.81 4.00
CA SER A 158 1.74 -26.88 3.00
C SER A 158 3.08 -26.80 2.26
N GLN A 159 3.94 -25.81 2.54
CA GLN A 159 5.19 -25.58 1.80
C GLN A 159 6.48 -25.83 2.59
N LEU A 160 6.40 -26.28 3.85
CA LEU A 160 7.58 -26.50 4.69
C LEU A 160 8.04 -27.96 4.86
N ASP A 161 7.35 -28.93 4.24
CA ASP A 161 7.75 -30.34 4.28
C ASP A 161 8.14 -30.87 2.90
N ALA A 162 9.36 -30.56 2.47
CA ALA A 162 10.20 -31.45 1.66
C ALA A 162 11.64 -30.91 1.64
N ASP A 163 12.58 -31.84 1.83
CA ASP A 163 14.03 -31.72 1.59
C ASP A 163 14.89 -31.17 2.73
N THR A 164 14.96 -31.98 3.80
CA THR A 164 16.19 -32.13 4.59
C THR A 164 16.93 -33.39 4.15
N VAL A 165 18.08 -33.24 3.48
CA VAL A 165 19.16 -34.25 3.47
C VAL A 165 20.48 -33.55 3.76
N SER A 166 21.22 -34.13 4.70
CA SER A 166 22.35 -33.54 5.43
C SER A 166 23.74 -33.82 4.82
N LEU A 167 24.57 -32.75 4.80
CA LEU A 167 26.02 -32.67 5.10
C LEU A 167 27.06 -33.25 4.10
N PRO A 168 28.37 -32.82 4.10
CA PRO A 168 29.08 -32.01 5.11
C PRO A 168 29.96 -30.82 4.61
N VAL A 169 30.40 -30.07 5.61
CA VAL A 169 31.50 -29.08 5.74
C VAL A 169 32.74 -29.37 4.88
N GLU A 170 33.31 -28.36 4.20
CA GLU A 170 34.76 -28.03 4.20
C GLU A 170 35.02 -26.53 3.85
N GLN A 171 35.63 -25.84 4.82
CA GLN A 171 36.77 -24.89 4.74
C GLN A 171 36.84 -23.75 3.69
N ASP A 172 36.78 -22.52 4.20
CA ASP A 172 37.34 -21.32 3.56
C ASP A 172 38.86 -21.45 3.34
N SER A 173 39.38 -21.02 2.18
CA SER A 173 40.42 -19.96 2.04
C SER A 173 41.06 -19.89 0.63
N HIS A 174 41.30 -18.64 0.20
CA HIS A 174 42.27 -18.13 -0.80
C HIS A 174 41.88 -17.90 -2.28
N SER A 175 41.65 -16.62 -2.58
CA SER A 175 42.24 -15.74 -3.62
C SER A 175 42.74 -16.32 -4.96
N GLY A 176 42.28 -15.71 -6.07
CA GLY A 176 42.90 -15.80 -7.39
C GLY A 176 42.27 -14.81 -8.39
N ASP A 177 43.14 -14.10 -9.09
CA ASP A 177 42.99 -12.88 -9.89
C ASP A 177 42.46 -13.05 -11.34
N ALA A 178 42.07 -11.90 -11.92
CA ALA A 178 42.05 -11.50 -13.34
C ALA A 178 40.98 -12.03 -14.33
N GLY A 179 40.33 -11.08 -15.01
CA GLY A 179 40.22 -11.12 -16.49
C GLY A 179 38.85 -10.89 -17.15
N GLN A 180 38.59 -9.64 -17.53
CA GLN A 180 38.00 -9.15 -18.79
C GLN A 180 36.56 -9.46 -19.27
N GLU A 181 35.93 -8.34 -19.63
CA GLU A 181 35.13 -8.03 -20.84
C GLU A 181 33.67 -8.49 -21.04
N LYS A 182 32.81 -7.45 -21.05
CA LYS A 182 31.87 -7.06 -22.14
C LYS A 182 30.98 -8.15 -22.76
N GLY A 183 29.67 -8.02 -22.54
CA GLY A 183 28.66 -8.60 -23.41
C GLY A 183 27.23 -8.39 -22.91
N THR A 184 26.57 -7.33 -23.34
CA THR A 184 25.10 -7.24 -23.37
C THR A 184 24.51 -8.37 -24.22
N PRO A 185 23.44 -9.03 -23.80
CA PRO A 185 22.54 -9.71 -24.71
C PRO A 185 21.20 -8.95 -24.77
N SER A 186 20.95 -8.32 -25.92
CA SER A 186 19.60 -8.19 -26.44
C SER A 186 19.09 -9.58 -26.83
N THR A 187 17.85 -9.92 -26.52
CA THR A 187 16.96 -10.62 -27.46
C THR A 187 15.50 -10.58 -27.00
N SER A 188 14.68 -10.06 -27.91
CA SER A 188 13.26 -10.23 -28.08
C SER A 188 12.86 -11.69 -28.30
N PHE A 189 11.71 -12.11 -27.76
CA PHE A 189 11.04 -13.35 -28.13
C PHE A 189 9.66 -13.03 -28.74
N THR A 190 9.53 -13.30 -30.03
CA THR A 190 8.26 -13.64 -30.67
C THR A 190 8.49 -14.92 -31.45
N ASP A 191 7.68 -15.95 -31.19
CA ASP A 191 7.32 -16.90 -32.23
C ASP A 191 5.92 -17.51 -31.95
N PRO A 192 4.98 -17.50 -32.92
CA PRO A 192 3.66 -18.09 -32.81
C PRO A 192 3.60 -19.50 -33.40
N GLY A 193 3.22 -20.48 -32.57
CA GLY A 193 3.05 -21.88 -32.99
C GLY A 193 1.67 -22.21 -33.56
N ALA A 194 1.62 -22.38 -34.89
CA ALA A 194 0.81 -23.31 -35.69
C ALA A 194 -0.72 -23.44 -35.47
N ALA A 195 -1.46 -22.88 -36.42
CA ALA A 195 -2.86 -23.19 -36.71
C ALA A 195 -3.03 -24.52 -37.47
N LYS A 196 -4.04 -25.33 -37.11
CA LYS A 196 -4.53 -26.45 -37.95
C LYS A 196 -6.05 -26.34 -38.15
N ARG A 197 -6.43 -25.94 -39.37
CA ARG A 197 -7.82 -25.89 -39.88
C ARG A 197 -8.45 -27.29 -39.90
N ARG A 198 -9.68 -27.42 -39.43
CA ARG A 198 -10.57 -28.57 -39.73
C ARG A 198 -11.61 -28.12 -40.77
N LYS A 199 -11.61 -28.81 -41.91
CA LYS A 199 -12.55 -28.68 -43.03
C LYS A 199 -13.89 -29.32 -42.64
N GLY A 200 -14.99 -28.61 -42.90
CA GLY A 200 -16.34 -29.18 -42.89
C GLY A 200 -16.61 -30.05 -44.13
N ARG A 201 -17.60 -30.92 -44.02
CA ARG A 201 -18.24 -31.60 -45.14
C ARG A 201 -19.74 -31.76 -44.85
N LYS A 202 -20.51 -31.36 -45.87
CA LYS A 202 -21.94 -31.48 -46.17
C LYS A 202 -22.83 -32.26 -45.20
#